data_AF-A0A1Q3UBR2-F1
#
_entry.id   AF-A0A1Q3UBR2-F1
#
_cell.length_a   1.000
_cell.length_b   1.000
_cell.length_c   1.000
_cell.angle_alpha   90.00
_cell.angle_beta   90.00
_cell.angle_gamma   90.00
#
_symmetry.space_group_name_H-M   'P 1'
#
loop_
_entity.id
_entity.type
_entity.pdbx_description
1 polymer ?
#
loop_
_entity_poly.entity_id
_entity_poly.type
_entity_poly.pdbx_seq_one_letter_code
_entity_poly.pdbx_strand_id
1 'polypeptide(L)'
;MSLVLNEKYSKSDNTSFYVNRMLKIYPLYWINLVFLILWGLVVYKLGYPGTIHTYTVSGTLSMGTWVYLILSNIFILGLDFSFLLGLKNGDIHFTSNFQKSNPNVYLLGFNSIAWTISVELIFYLIAPYIVRRKILIPIGLLIISFSIRVILWYSGYKNHPWDYMFFPTQIMFFMAGVISYKIYSKVRHRVFNVYFSSTQYFLLIFLLIFYSYLFTNSYYHQVIFFIFLIVLIPISFVHTSKSKIDRYLGNISYPIYITQALIIGITKAKVFPKPFGFGLTTLIILIITAIFLEYFFEKYISIYRRKVTNKI
;
A
#
# COMPACT_ATOMS: atom_id res chain seq x y z
N MET A 1 4.08 -7.44 -8.97
CA MET A 1 4.82 -8.48 -8.21
C MET A 1 5.19 -9.70 -9.06
N SER A 2 4.25 -10.27 -9.81
CA SER A 2 4.41 -11.53 -10.55
C SER A 2 5.60 -11.56 -11.51
N LEU A 3 5.92 -10.43 -12.14
CA LEU A 3 7.08 -10.28 -13.00
C LEU A 3 8.38 -10.52 -12.21
N VAL A 4 8.58 -9.82 -11.10
CA VAL A 4 9.81 -9.97 -10.30
C VAL A 4 9.93 -11.38 -9.71
N LEU A 5 8.84 -11.97 -9.23
CA LEU A 5 8.87 -13.31 -8.63
C LEU A 5 9.16 -14.43 -9.65
N ASN A 6 8.68 -14.29 -10.89
CA ASN A 6 8.88 -15.32 -11.93
C ASN A 6 10.14 -15.10 -12.77
N GLU A 7 10.61 -13.87 -12.92
CA GLU A 7 11.73 -13.53 -13.82
C GLU A 7 13.06 -13.36 -13.07
N LYS A 8 13.04 -12.97 -11.79
CA LYS A 8 14.27 -12.64 -11.03
C LYS A 8 14.69 -13.73 -10.06
N TYR A 9 13.76 -14.52 -9.53
CA TYR A 9 14.04 -15.54 -8.51
C TYR A 9 13.78 -16.93 -9.05
N SER A 10 14.68 -17.87 -8.73
CA SER A 10 14.48 -19.28 -9.05
C SER A 10 13.25 -19.82 -8.29
N LYS A 11 12.67 -20.93 -8.78
CA LYS A 11 11.47 -21.52 -8.17
C LYS A 11 11.71 -22.07 -6.75
N SER A 12 12.95 -22.36 -6.37
CA SER A 12 13.34 -22.86 -5.05
C SER A 12 13.70 -21.74 -4.08
N ASP A 13 13.96 -20.52 -4.56
CA ASP A 13 14.49 -19.44 -3.74
C ASP A 13 13.40 -18.48 -3.25
N ASN A 14 12.64 -18.92 -2.24
CA ASN A 14 11.65 -18.08 -1.57
C ASN A 14 12.30 -17.14 -0.54
N THR A 15 13.40 -17.56 0.07
CA THR A 15 14.10 -16.80 1.12
C THR A 15 14.64 -15.48 0.58
N SER A 16 15.35 -15.51 -0.56
CA SER A 16 15.83 -14.30 -1.20
C SER A 16 14.70 -13.37 -1.63
N PHE A 17 13.55 -13.93 -2.06
CA PHE A 17 12.37 -13.13 -2.34
C PHE A 17 11.90 -12.38 -1.09
N TYR A 18 11.72 -13.06 0.04
CA TYR A 18 11.28 -12.43 1.28
C TYR A 18 12.28 -11.38 1.76
N VAL A 19 13.56 -11.74 1.89
CA VAL A 19 14.62 -10.81 2.32
C VAL A 19 14.67 -9.57 1.43
N ASN A 20 14.55 -9.75 0.11
CA ASN A 20 14.53 -8.62 -0.81
C ASN A 20 13.34 -7.66 -0.57
N ARG A 21 12.16 -8.20 -0.24
CA ARG A 21 10.97 -7.39 0.06
C ARG A 21 11.07 -6.72 1.42
N MET A 22 11.53 -7.44 2.44
CA MET A 22 11.73 -6.87 3.78
C MET A 22 12.73 -5.69 3.70
N LEU A 23 13.89 -5.88 3.05
CA LEU A 23 14.89 -4.83 2.88
C LEU A 23 14.45 -3.68 1.97
N LYS A 24 13.40 -3.86 1.17
CA LYS A 24 12.80 -2.76 0.40
C LYS A 24 11.90 -1.87 1.27
N ILE A 25 11.21 -2.45 2.25
CA ILE A 25 10.13 -1.77 2.98
C ILE A 25 10.65 -1.26 4.33
N TYR A 26 11.20 -2.14 5.15
CA TYR A 26 11.46 -1.84 6.55
C TYR A 26 12.46 -0.70 6.81
N PRO A 27 13.59 -0.58 6.09
CA PRO A 27 14.56 0.45 6.43
C PRO A 27 13.97 1.87 6.38
N LEU A 28 13.26 2.19 5.30
CA LEU A 28 12.66 3.51 5.15
C LEU A 28 11.45 3.70 6.08
N TYR A 29 10.66 2.64 6.28
CA TYR A 29 9.57 2.67 7.25
C TYR A 29 10.07 2.98 8.66
N TRP A 30 11.13 2.33 9.13
CA TRP A 30 11.68 2.56 10.47
C TRP A 30 12.26 3.96 10.63
N ILE A 31 12.96 4.49 9.62
CA ILE A 31 13.41 5.88 9.61
C ILE A 31 12.21 6.81 9.79
N ASN A 32 11.16 6.62 8.99
CA ASN A 32 9.95 7.43 9.09
C ASN A 32 9.20 7.25 10.42
N LEU A 33 9.18 6.03 10.99
CA LEU A 33 8.59 5.74 12.29
C LEU A 33 9.28 6.52 13.40
N VAL A 34 10.63 6.55 13.40
CA VAL A 34 11.40 7.36 14.36
C VAL A 34 11.02 8.83 14.24
N PHE A 35 10.96 9.38 13.02
CA PHE A 35 10.55 10.77 12.82
C PHE A 35 9.10 11.04 13.25
N LEU A 36 8.18 10.10 13.05
CA LEU A 36 6.79 10.22 13.52
C LEU A 36 6.71 10.21 15.05
N ILE A 37 7.51 9.39 15.73
CA ILE A 37 7.59 9.37 17.20
C ILE A 37 8.15 10.72 17.70
N LEU A 38 9.26 11.19 17.13
CA LEU A 38 9.86 12.47 17.50
C LEU A 38 8.90 13.63 17.26
N TRP A 39 8.24 13.66 16.11
CA TRP A 39 7.22 14.66 15.80
C TRP A 39 6.05 14.58 16.78
N GLY A 40 5.58 13.38 17.10
CA GLY A 40 4.54 13.15 18.10
C GLY A 40 4.90 13.71 19.48
N LEU A 41 6.16 13.58 19.90
CA LEU A 41 6.65 14.12 21.18
C LEU A 41 6.64 15.65 21.17
N VAL A 42 7.08 16.27 20.07
CA VAL A 42 7.03 17.73 19.89
C VAL A 42 5.60 18.24 19.95
N VAL A 43 4.69 17.63 19.17
CA VAL A 43 3.26 18.01 19.11
C VAL A 43 2.61 17.86 20.49
N TYR A 44 2.90 16.77 21.20
CA TYR A 44 2.39 16.52 22.54
C TYR A 44 2.88 17.57 23.55
N LYS A 45 4.19 17.89 23.55
CA LYS A 45 4.77 18.91 24.43
C LYS A 45 4.19 20.31 24.18
N LEU A 46 3.79 20.59 22.95
CA LEU A 46 3.12 21.84 22.56
C LEU A 46 1.61 21.85 22.88
N GLY A 47 1.07 20.77 23.48
CA GLY A 47 -0.34 20.68 23.87
C GLY A 47 -1.30 20.42 22.72
N TYR A 48 -0.81 19.98 21.56
CA TYR A 48 -1.65 19.68 20.40
C TYR A 48 -2.06 18.19 20.34
N PRO A 49 -3.23 17.89 19.77
CA PRO A 49 -3.66 16.50 19.58
C PRO A 49 -2.79 15.81 18.51
N GLY A 50 -2.44 14.55 18.79
CA GLY A 50 -1.64 13.68 17.93
C GLY A 50 -1.60 12.26 18.48
N THR A 51 -0.86 11.35 17.84
CA THR A 51 -0.80 9.93 18.25
C THR A 51 -0.43 9.76 19.72
N ILE A 52 0.59 10.47 20.21
CA ILE A 52 0.99 10.38 21.63
C ILE A 52 -0.10 10.88 22.57
N HIS A 53 -0.79 11.97 22.22
CA HIS A 53 -1.95 12.42 22.98
C HIS A 53 -3.03 11.32 23.02
N THR A 54 -3.31 10.64 21.90
CA THR A 54 -4.24 9.50 21.84
C THR A 54 -3.85 8.41 22.85
N TYR A 55 -2.57 8.06 22.95
CA TYR A 55 -2.09 7.11 23.96
C TYR A 55 -2.40 7.60 25.39
N THR A 56 -2.20 8.89 25.69
CA THR A 56 -2.45 9.43 27.04
C THR A 56 -3.92 9.45 27.44
N VAL A 57 -4.83 9.69 26.48
CA VAL A 57 -6.28 9.70 26.74
C VAL A 57 -6.93 8.33 26.62
N SER A 58 -6.18 7.29 26.21
CA SER A 58 -6.68 5.91 26.11
C SER A 58 -6.87 5.22 27.47
N GLY A 59 -6.45 5.86 28.56
CA GLY A 59 -6.39 5.24 29.88
C GLY A 59 -5.29 4.18 29.96
N THR A 60 -5.36 3.35 31.01
CA THR A 60 -4.43 2.24 31.21
C THR A 60 -4.68 1.13 30.20
N LEU A 61 -3.80 1.00 29.22
CA LEU A 61 -3.83 -0.11 28.26
C LEU A 61 -3.32 -1.40 28.92
N SER A 62 -3.95 -2.53 28.60
CA SER A 62 -3.48 -3.83 29.07
C SER A 62 -2.16 -4.22 28.39
N MET A 63 -1.46 -5.20 28.99
CA MET A 63 -0.21 -5.72 28.43
C MET A 63 -0.42 -6.29 27.02
N GLY A 64 -1.53 -6.99 26.79
CA GLY A 64 -1.86 -7.54 25.47
C GLY A 64 -2.02 -6.45 24.41
N THR A 65 -2.70 -5.36 24.76
CA THR A 65 -2.85 -4.20 23.87
C THR A 65 -1.51 -3.52 23.57
N TRP A 66 -0.64 -3.35 24.57
CA TRP A 66 0.71 -2.81 24.35
C TRP A 66 1.54 -3.68 23.41
N VAL A 67 1.56 -4.99 23.64
CA VAL A 67 2.29 -5.94 22.79
C VAL A 67 1.78 -5.86 21.34
N TYR A 68 0.46 -5.86 21.13
CA TYR A 68 -0.13 -5.70 19.81
C TYR A 68 0.31 -4.39 19.13
N LEU A 69 0.20 -3.25 19.83
CA LEU A 69 0.51 -1.94 19.27
C LEU A 69 1.99 -1.80 18.93
N ILE A 70 2.89 -2.26 19.81
CA ILE A 70 4.34 -2.22 19.58
C ILE A 70 4.69 -3.08 18.36
N LEU A 71 4.22 -4.33 18.32
CA LEU A 71 4.50 -5.23 17.20
C LEU A 71 3.94 -4.68 15.89
N SER A 72 2.70 -4.16 15.89
CA SER A 72 2.09 -3.59 14.69
C SER A 72 2.82 -2.35 14.17
N ASN A 73 3.32 -1.48 15.05
CA ASN A 73 4.09 -0.29 14.67
C ASN A 73 5.53 -0.62 14.24
N ILE A 74 6.14 -1.70 14.74
CA ILE A 74 7.50 -2.07 14.33
C ILE A 74 7.47 -2.89 13.03
N PHE A 75 6.54 -3.85 12.95
CA PHE A 75 6.48 -4.82 11.86
C PHE A 75 5.49 -4.47 10.77
N ILE A 76 4.69 -3.40 10.89
CA ILE A 76 3.58 -3.02 9.99
C ILE A 76 2.41 -4.03 10.02
N LEU A 77 2.71 -5.32 10.17
CA LEU A 77 1.76 -6.42 10.28
C LEU A 77 0.79 -6.19 11.44
N GLY A 78 -0.50 -6.23 11.12
CA GLY A 78 -1.57 -5.95 12.07
C GLY A 78 -2.11 -4.53 12.01
N LEU A 79 -1.44 -3.57 11.36
CA LEU A 79 -1.99 -2.22 11.21
C LEU A 79 -3.33 -2.20 10.45
N ASP A 80 -3.55 -3.16 9.55
CA ASP A 80 -4.85 -3.41 8.89
C ASP A 80 -5.89 -3.97 9.87
N PHE A 81 -5.49 -4.88 10.76
CA PHE A 81 -6.36 -5.42 11.80
C PHE A 81 -6.82 -4.35 12.80
N SER A 82 -6.06 -3.27 12.99
CA SER A 82 -6.48 -2.15 13.86
C SER A 82 -7.80 -1.50 13.44
N PHE A 83 -8.25 -1.71 12.19
CA PHE A 83 -9.56 -1.29 11.71
C PHE A 83 -10.69 -2.32 11.95
N LEU A 84 -10.36 -3.50 12.49
CA LEU A 84 -11.29 -4.55 12.92
C LEU A 84 -11.34 -4.70 14.45
N LEU A 85 -10.63 -3.82 15.16
CA LEU A 85 -10.51 -3.85 16.62
C LEU A 85 -11.13 -2.61 17.24
N GLY A 86 -11.74 -2.80 18.41
CA GLY A 86 -12.21 -1.76 19.30
C GLY A 86 -11.44 -1.81 20.62
N LEU A 87 -11.37 -0.69 21.32
CA LEU A 87 -10.78 -0.59 22.65
C LEU A 87 -11.89 -0.48 23.70
N LYS A 88 -11.85 -1.34 24.73
CA LYS A 88 -12.76 -1.28 25.89
C LYS A 88 -11.96 -1.58 27.16
N ASN A 89 -11.96 -0.66 28.12
CA ASN A 89 -11.25 -0.78 29.40
C ASN A 89 -9.75 -1.13 29.25
N GLY A 90 -9.09 -0.62 28.21
CA GLY A 90 -7.67 -0.91 27.93
C GLY A 90 -7.40 -2.19 27.14
N ASP A 91 -8.40 -3.01 26.89
CA ASP A 91 -8.32 -4.25 26.10
C ASP A 91 -8.84 -4.08 24.68
N ILE A 92 -8.12 -4.66 23.73
CA ILE A 92 -8.56 -4.79 22.34
C ILE A 92 -9.53 -5.96 22.19
N HIS A 93 -10.62 -5.74 21.45
CA HIS A 93 -11.59 -6.77 21.10
C HIS A 93 -12.02 -6.63 19.64
N PHE A 94 -12.46 -7.72 19.04
CA PHE A 94 -12.98 -7.69 17.67
C PHE A 94 -14.29 -6.90 17.61
N THR A 95 -14.41 -6.03 16.61
CA THR A 95 -15.63 -5.23 16.38
C THR A 95 -15.94 -5.15 14.90
N SER A 96 -17.23 -5.12 14.58
CA SER A 96 -17.69 -4.87 13.22
C SER A 96 -17.60 -3.41 12.81
N ASN A 97 -17.50 -2.49 13.78
CA ASN A 97 -17.42 -1.06 13.55
C ASN A 97 -16.37 -0.45 14.50
N PHE A 98 -15.17 -0.22 13.97
CA PHE A 98 -14.06 0.37 14.71
C PHE A 98 -14.32 1.79 15.17
N GLN A 99 -15.21 2.54 14.50
CA GLN A 99 -15.54 3.94 14.84
C GLN A 99 -16.33 4.07 16.15
N LYS A 100 -16.86 2.97 16.68
CA LYS A 100 -17.57 2.96 17.96
C LYS A 100 -16.64 2.94 19.19
N SER A 101 -15.33 2.79 18.98
CA SER A 101 -14.36 2.81 20.07
C SER A 101 -13.84 4.22 20.33
N ASN A 102 -13.54 4.56 21.58
CA ASN A 102 -12.96 5.85 21.92
C ASN A 102 -11.74 5.67 22.85
N PRO A 103 -10.51 5.96 22.39
CA PRO A 103 -10.17 6.31 21.00
C PRO A 103 -10.25 5.11 20.05
N ASN A 104 -10.31 5.39 18.75
CA ASN A 104 -10.20 4.35 17.73
C ASN A 104 -8.81 3.71 17.73
N VAL A 105 -8.73 2.37 17.70
CA VAL A 105 -7.46 1.62 17.76
C VAL A 105 -6.48 2.04 16.65
N TYR A 106 -6.96 2.29 15.42
CA TYR A 106 -6.09 2.72 14.32
C TYR A 106 -5.37 4.06 14.56
N LEU A 107 -5.88 4.93 15.46
CA LEU A 107 -5.23 6.19 15.82
C LEU A 107 -3.99 6.01 16.72
N LEU A 108 -3.82 4.81 17.29
CA LEU A 108 -2.64 4.41 18.05
C LEU A 108 -1.49 3.92 17.15
N GLY A 109 -1.74 3.75 15.85
CA GLY A 109 -0.69 3.55 14.85
C GLY A 109 -0.03 4.87 14.47
N PHE A 110 1.29 5.00 14.62
CA PHE A 110 2.05 6.21 14.25
C PHE A 110 1.94 6.50 12.75
N ASN A 111 1.95 5.46 11.92
CA ASN A 111 1.68 5.56 10.50
C ASN A 111 0.49 4.67 10.14
N SER A 112 -0.72 5.08 10.54
CA SER A 112 -1.94 4.30 10.28
C SER A 112 -2.13 3.99 8.80
N ILE A 113 -1.70 4.88 7.90
CA ILE A 113 -1.75 4.68 6.43
C ILE A 113 -0.93 3.45 5.98
N ALA A 114 0.08 3.02 6.73
CA ALA A 114 0.85 1.81 6.41
C ALA A 114 0.02 0.51 6.48
N TRP A 115 -1.26 0.55 6.86
CA TRP A 115 -2.17 -0.59 6.77
C TRP A 115 -2.21 -1.23 5.37
N THR A 116 -2.10 -0.45 4.27
CA THR A 116 -2.06 -1.05 2.92
C THR A 116 -0.79 -1.85 2.68
N ILE A 117 0.33 -1.45 3.30
CA ILE A 117 1.59 -2.18 3.26
C ILE A 117 1.46 -3.45 4.09
N SER A 118 0.71 -3.44 5.21
CA SER A 118 0.38 -4.67 5.95
C SER A 118 -0.32 -5.70 5.04
N VAL A 119 -1.36 -5.28 4.32
CA VAL A 119 -2.07 -6.10 3.32
C VAL A 119 -1.10 -6.61 2.25
N GLU A 120 -0.19 -5.77 1.76
CA GLU A 120 0.85 -6.16 0.80
C GLU A 120 1.84 -7.19 1.37
N LEU A 121 2.28 -7.03 2.62
CA LEU A 121 3.18 -7.96 3.31
C LEU A 121 2.52 -9.33 3.51
N ILE A 122 1.24 -9.36 3.90
CA ILE A 122 0.46 -10.60 3.99
C ILE A 122 0.39 -11.27 2.62
N PHE A 123 0.15 -10.50 1.55
CA PHE A 123 0.18 -11.03 0.19
C PHE A 123 1.57 -11.59 -0.17
N TYR A 124 2.66 -10.93 0.24
CA TYR A 124 4.02 -11.40 -0.05
C TYR A 124 4.27 -12.78 0.56
N LEU A 125 3.81 -13.02 1.80
CA LEU A 125 3.96 -14.31 2.47
C LEU A 125 3.38 -15.46 1.63
N ILE A 126 2.19 -15.25 1.05
CA ILE A 126 1.49 -16.28 0.26
C ILE A 126 1.88 -16.28 -1.24
N ALA A 127 2.52 -15.22 -1.74
CA ALA A 127 2.76 -15.03 -3.17
C ALA A 127 3.54 -16.17 -3.85
N PRO A 128 4.64 -16.72 -3.30
CA PRO A 128 5.35 -17.84 -3.92
C PRO A 128 4.48 -19.07 -4.20
N TYR A 129 3.50 -19.33 -3.33
CA TYR A 129 2.64 -20.50 -3.37
C TYR A 129 1.46 -20.36 -4.33
N ILE A 130 1.04 -19.11 -4.61
CA ILE A 130 -0.14 -18.79 -5.43
C ILE A 130 0.27 -18.35 -6.83
N VAL A 131 1.21 -17.40 -6.93
CA VAL A 131 1.54 -16.70 -8.17
C VAL A 131 2.15 -17.65 -9.20
N ARG A 132 2.95 -18.63 -8.76
CA ARG A 132 3.63 -19.62 -9.60
C ARG A 132 2.71 -20.75 -10.11
N ARG A 133 1.48 -20.86 -9.61
CA ARG A 133 0.54 -21.94 -9.98
C ARG A 133 -0.10 -21.71 -11.36
N LYS A 134 -0.89 -22.68 -11.84
CA LYS A 134 -1.68 -22.53 -13.08
C LYS A 134 -2.64 -21.33 -12.95
N ILE A 135 -3.01 -20.72 -14.08
CA ILE A 135 -3.87 -19.51 -14.10
C ILE A 135 -5.23 -19.70 -13.41
N LEU A 136 -5.72 -20.95 -13.36
CA LEU A 136 -6.95 -21.32 -12.67
C LEU A 136 -6.92 -21.01 -11.16
N ILE A 137 -5.75 -21.09 -10.51
CA ILE A 137 -5.64 -20.80 -9.06
C ILE A 137 -5.85 -19.30 -8.78
N PRO A 138 -5.14 -18.35 -9.44
CA PRO A 138 -5.46 -16.94 -9.32
C PRO A 138 -6.89 -16.58 -9.72
N ILE A 139 -7.46 -17.20 -10.75
CA ILE A 139 -8.86 -16.97 -11.15
C ILE A 139 -9.81 -17.41 -10.03
N GLY A 140 -9.62 -18.61 -9.49
CA GLY A 140 -10.44 -19.11 -8.38
C GLY A 140 -10.35 -18.21 -7.15
N LEU A 141 -9.15 -17.78 -6.76
CA LEU A 141 -8.95 -16.86 -5.63
C LEU A 141 -9.57 -15.48 -5.87
N LEU A 142 -9.53 -14.98 -7.11
CA LEU A 142 -10.22 -13.74 -7.49
C LEU A 142 -11.72 -13.88 -7.28
N ILE A 143 -12.32 -14.96 -7.79
CA ILE A 143 -13.75 -15.24 -7.65
C ILE A 143 -14.12 -15.38 -6.18
N ILE A 144 -13.38 -16.17 -5.40
CA ILE A 144 -13.64 -16.35 -3.96
C ILE A 144 -13.57 -15.01 -3.22
N SER A 145 -12.52 -14.21 -3.45
CA SER A 145 -12.34 -12.91 -2.82
C SER A 145 -13.47 -11.94 -3.17
N PHE A 146 -13.90 -11.93 -4.43
CA PHE A 146 -15.06 -11.15 -4.88
C PHE A 146 -16.37 -11.64 -4.23
N SER A 147 -16.60 -12.95 -4.18
CA SER A 147 -17.77 -13.55 -3.53
C SER A 147 -17.84 -13.19 -2.04
N ILE A 148 -16.72 -13.25 -1.32
CA ILE A 148 -16.65 -12.81 0.09
C ILE A 148 -17.09 -11.35 0.21
N ARG A 149 -16.60 -10.47 -0.67
CA ARG A 149 -16.99 -9.05 -0.66
C ARG A 149 -18.48 -8.86 -0.90
N VAL A 150 -19.07 -9.60 -1.84
CA VAL A 150 -20.52 -9.56 -2.12
C VAL A 150 -21.33 -10.08 -0.93
N ILE A 151 -20.92 -11.20 -0.32
CA ILE A 151 -21.59 -11.77 0.86
C ILE A 151 -21.57 -10.77 2.03
N LEU A 152 -20.42 -10.15 2.31
CA LEU A 152 -20.29 -9.13 3.35
C LEU A 152 -21.22 -7.93 3.08
N TRP A 153 -21.31 -7.49 1.83
CA TRP A 153 -22.20 -6.40 1.43
C TRP A 153 -23.68 -6.71 1.70
N TYR A 154 -24.14 -7.90 1.31
CA TYR A 154 -25.52 -8.35 1.60
C TYR A 154 -25.77 -8.61 3.09
N SER A 155 -24.72 -8.95 3.85
CA SER A 155 -24.78 -9.15 5.31
C SER A 155 -24.77 -7.84 6.12
N GLY A 156 -24.82 -6.68 5.47
CA GLY A 156 -24.84 -5.37 6.13
C GLY A 156 -23.46 -4.75 6.38
N TYR A 157 -22.37 -5.44 6.04
CA TYR A 157 -20.99 -4.94 6.14
C TYR A 157 -20.58 -4.17 4.88
N LYS A 158 -21.34 -3.12 4.56
CA LYS A 158 -21.24 -2.40 3.29
C LYS A 158 -20.06 -1.42 3.19
N ASN A 159 -19.51 -1.03 4.35
CA ASN A 159 -18.53 0.05 4.47
C ASN A 159 -17.23 -0.43 5.12
N HIS A 160 -16.29 0.49 5.27
CA HIS A 160 -15.04 0.27 5.98
C HIS A 160 -15.26 -0.37 7.36
N PRO A 161 -14.44 -1.36 7.73
CA PRO A 161 -13.21 -1.82 7.05
C PRO A 161 -13.43 -2.89 5.97
N TRP A 162 -14.64 -3.43 5.85
CA TRP A 162 -14.91 -4.72 5.21
C TRP A 162 -14.73 -4.73 3.69
N ASP A 163 -15.03 -3.61 3.04
CA ASP A 163 -14.97 -3.43 1.60
C ASP A 163 -13.57 -3.06 1.07
N TYR A 164 -12.69 -2.56 1.94
CA TYR A 164 -11.45 -1.89 1.54
C TYR A 164 -10.20 -2.28 2.35
N MET A 165 -10.35 -2.50 3.65
CA MET A 165 -9.22 -2.76 4.56
C MET A 165 -9.08 -4.24 4.93
N PHE A 166 -10.15 -5.03 4.78
CA PHE A 166 -10.15 -6.45 5.10
C PHE A 166 -9.42 -7.28 4.05
N PHE A 167 -8.25 -7.85 4.38
CA PHE A 167 -7.37 -8.56 3.45
C PHE A 167 -8.09 -9.56 2.51
N PRO A 168 -9.01 -10.44 2.98
CA PRO A 168 -9.69 -11.39 2.10
C PRO A 168 -10.48 -10.77 0.95
N THR A 169 -10.97 -9.53 1.08
CA THR A 169 -11.66 -8.81 -0.01
C THR A 169 -10.71 -8.07 -0.94
N GLN A 170 -9.43 -7.93 -0.57
CA GLN A 170 -8.40 -7.26 -1.37
C GLN A 170 -7.60 -8.23 -2.26
N ILE A 171 -7.59 -9.54 -1.95
CA ILE A 171 -6.87 -10.56 -2.72
C ILE A 171 -7.23 -10.50 -4.22
N MET A 172 -8.49 -10.20 -4.57
CA MET A 172 -8.93 -10.08 -5.96
C MET A 172 -8.08 -9.10 -6.79
N PHE A 173 -7.62 -7.98 -6.20
CA PHE A 173 -6.80 -7.00 -6.92
C PHE A 173 -5.39 -7.53 -7.19
N PHE A 174 -4.79 -8.21 -6.21
CA PHE A 174 -3.51 -8.89 -6.41
C PHE A 174 -3.62 -9.98 -7.48
N MET A 175 -4.70 -10.77 -7.45
CA MET A 175 -4.93 -11.83 -8.43
C MET A 175 -5.18 -11.28 -9.83
N ALA A 176 -5.92 -10.17 -9.96
CA ALA A 176 -6.12 -9.49 -11.23
C ALA A 176 -4.77 -9.09 -11.84
N GLY A 177 -3.86 -8.49 -11.06
CA GLY A 177 -2.50 -8.19 -11.51
C GLY A 177 -1.68 -9.44 -11.89
N VAL A 178 -1.86 -10.57 -11.18
CA VAL A 178 -1.23 -11.86 -11.55
C VAL A 178 -1.76 -12.38 -12.88
N ILE A 179 -3.07 -12.30 -13.09
CA ILE A 179 -3.73 -12.72 -14.32
C ILE A 179 -3.26 -11.85 -15.48
N SER A 180 -3.25 -10.52 -15.34
CA SER A 180 -2.71 -9.58 -16.34
C SER A 180 -1.27 -9.93 -16.72
N TYR A 181 -0.40 -10.23 -15.75
CA TYR A 181 0.97 -10.66 -16.04
C TYR A 181 1.02 -12.00 -16.80
N LYS A 182 0.20 -12.99 -16.43
CA LYS A 182 0.17 -14.29 -17.11
C LYS A 182 -0.32 -14.15 -18.55
N ILE A 183 -1.34 -13.34 -18.80
CA ILE A 183 -1.81 -13.00 -20.14
C ILE A 183 -0.68 -12.33 -20.93
N TYR A 184 -0.08 -11.28 -20.36
CA TYR A 184 1.07 -10.59 -20.95
C TYR A 184 2.20 -11.55 -21.33
N SER A 185 2.64 -12.42 -20.42
CA SER A 185 3.76 -13.33 -20.65
C SER A 185 3.54 -14.31 -21.82
N LYS A 186 2.29 -14.71 -22.07
CA LYS A 186 1.91 -15.57 -23.20
C LYS A 186 1.78 -14.81 -24.52
N VAL A 187 1.35 -13.55 -24.44
CA VAL A 187 0.89 -12.77 -25.60
C VAL A 187 1.97 -11.80 -26.11
N ARG A 188 2.97 -11.47 -25.27
CA ARG A 188 4.03 -10.46 -25.55
C ARG A 188 4.72 -10.62 -26.91
N HIS A 189 4.90 -11.86 -27.38
CA HIS A 189 5.64 -12.17 -28.61
C HIS A 189 4.77 -12.25 -29.87
N ARG A 190 3.44 -12.40 -29.74
CA ARG A 190 2.53 -12.63 -30.88
C ARG A 190 1.64 -11.43 -31.24
N VAL A 191 1.16 -10.67 -30.25
CA VAL A 191 0.07 -9.69 -30.47
C VAL A 191 0.55 -8.26 -30.27
N PHE A 192 1.51 -8.03 -29.37
CA PHE A 192 1.92 -6.66 -29.00
C PHE A 192 2.77 -5.95 -30.06
N ASN A 193 3.35 -6.67 -31.02
CA ASN A 193 4.09 -6.06 -32.13
C ASN A 193 3.18 -5.59 -33.29
N VAL A 194 1.92 -6.05 -33.33
CA VAL A 194 1.00 -5.86 -34.47
C VAL A 194 -0.24 -5.06 -34.10
N TYR A 195 -0.78 -5.22 -32.88
CA TYR A 195 -2.10 -4.69 -32.53
C TYR A 195 -2.11 -3.51 -31.56
N PHE A 196 -1.06 -3.31 -30.76
CA PHE A 196 -0.98 -2.22 -29.78
C PHE A 196 -0.03 -1.11 -30.25
N SER A 197 -0.59 -0.17 -30.99
CA SER A 197 0.11 1.07 -31.36
C SER A 197 0.21 2.01 -30.15
N SER A 198 1.22 2.88 -30.14
CA SER A 198 1.35 3.96 -29.15
C SER A 198 0.06 4.79 -29.00
N THR A 199 -0.73 4.90 -30.07
CA THR A 199 -2.03 5.58 -30.08
C THR A 199 -3.03 4.95 -29.11
N GLN A 200 -3.14 3.62 -29.07
CA GLN A 200 -4.06 2.94 -28.15
C GLN A 200 -3.64 3.10 -26.69
N TYR A 201 -2.33 3.11 -26.43
CA TYR A 201 -1.79 3.37 -25.10
C TYR A 201 -2.12 4.79 -24.62
N PHE A 202 -1.89 5.81 -25.44
CA PHE A 202 -2.25 7.20 -25.11
C PHE A 202 -3.76 7.39 -24.97
N LEU A 203 -4.57 6.72 -25.80
CA LEU A 203 -6.02 6.75 -25.67
C LEU A 203 -6.49 6.16 -24.33
N LEU A 204 -5.92 5.04 -23.90
CA LEU A 204 -6.25 4.44 -22.61
C LEU A 204 -5.82 5.31 -21.43
N ILE A 205 -4.65 5.97 -21.52
CA ILE A 205 -4.23 6.95 -20.50
C ILE A 205 -5.19 8.13 -20.47
N PHE A 206 -5.56 8.66 -21.63
CA PHE A 206 -6.51 9.76 -21.74
C PHE A 206 -7.85 9.38 -21.10
N LEU A 207 -8.40 8.21 -21.46
CA LEU A 207 -9.64 7.70 -20.86
C LEU A 207 -9.54 7.54 -19.35
N LEU A 208 -8.34 7.23 -18.81
CA LEU A 208 -8.10 7.14 -17.37
C LEU A 208 -8.01 8.50 -16.69
N ILE A 209 -7.32 9.48 -17.28
CA ILE A 209 -7.19 10.84 -16.74
C ILE A 209 -8.55 11.53 -16.73
N PHE A 210 -9.30 11.37 -17.82
CA PHE A 210 -10.62 11.97 -17.97
C PHE A 210 -11.74 11.06 -17.49
N TYR A 211 -11.42 9.92 -16.85
CA TYR A 211 -12.39 8.91 -16.45
C TYR A 211 -13.53 9.49 -15.59
N SER A 212 -13.17 10.29 -14.60
CA SER A 212 -14.12 10.95 -13.69
C SER A 212 -15.04 11.96 -14.40
N TYR A 213 -14.58 12.53 -15.51
CA TYR A 213 -15.35 13.48 -16.31
C TYR A 213 -16.22 12.77 -17.36
N LEU A 214 -15.72 11.67 -17.94
CA LEU A 214 -16.38 10.91 -19.00
C LEU A 214 -17.46 9.96 -18.46
N PHE A 215 -17.27 9.42 -17.25
CA PHE A 215 -18.17 8.44 -16.66
C PHE A 215 -18.73 9.00 -15.36
N THR A 216 -19.75 9.85 -15.42
CA THR A 216 -20.40 10.38 -14.23
C THR A 216 -21.35 9.36 -13.59
N ASN A 217 -21.18 9.14 -12.29
CA ASN A 217 -22.20 8.66 -11.35
C ASN A 217 -23.03 7.41 -11.74
N SER A 218 -22.38 6.37 -12.29
CA SER A 218 -23.02 5.06 -12.50
C SER A 218 -22.60 4.06 -11.42
N TYR A 219 -23.51 3.16 -11.03
CA TYR A 219 -23.21 2.03 -10.14
C TYR A 219 -22.03 1.17 -10.65
N TYR A 220 -21.84 1.13 -11.97
CA TYR A 220 -20.79 0.37 -12.64
C TYR A 220 -19.47 1.13 -12.80
N HIS A 221 -19.39 2.40 -12.41
CA HIS A 221 -18.20 3.24 -12.57
C HIS A 221 -16.94 2.56 -12.00
N GLN A 222 -16.99 2.07 -10.76
CA GLN A 222 -15.82 1.41 -10.17
C GLN A 222 -15.43 0.13 -10.91
N VAL A 223 -16.40 -0.65 -11.39
CA VAL A 223 -16.13 -1.90 -12.13
C VAL A 223 -15.46 -1.60 -13.45
N ILE A 224 -15.98 -0.64 -14.20
CA ILE A 224 -15.42 -0.21 -15.49
C ILE A 224 -14.00 0.31 -15.30
N PHE A 225 -13.76 1.11 -14.26
CA PHE A 225 -12.42 1.60 -13.90
C PHE A 225 -11.43 0.45 -13.67
N PHE A 226 -11.83 -0.57 -12.88
CA PHE A 226 -10.95 -1.71 -12.63
C PHE A 226 -10.70 -2.56 -13.88
N ILE A 227 -11.69 -2.73 -14.76
CA ILE A 227 -11.50 -3.40 -16.05
C ILE A 227 -10.47 -2.63 -16.89
N PHE A 228 -10.60 -1.31 -16.99
CA PHE A 228 -9.64 -0.47 -17.70
C PHE A 228 -8.23 -0.61 -17.13
N LEU A 229 -8.07 -0.60 -15.80
CA LEU A 229 -6.77 -0.81 -15.17
C LEU A 229 -6.18 -2.19 -15.49
N ILE A 230 -6.96 -3.26 -15.41
CA ILE A 230 -6.51 -4.63 -15.70
C ILE A 230 -5.97 -4.76 -17.13
N VAL A 231 -6.61 -4.08 -18.09
CA VAL A 231 -6.21 -4.05 -19.50
C VAL A 231 -5.03 -3.11 -19.74
N LEU A 232 -4.99 -1.94 -19.09
CA LEU A 232 -3.92 -0.97 -19.28
C LEU A 232 -2.58 -1.45 -18.70
N ILE A 233 -2.57 -2.15 -17.56
CA ILE A 233 -1.35 -2.63 -16.91
C ILE A 233 -0.40 -3.37 -17.88
N PRO A 234 -0.82 -4.44 -18.59
CA PRO A 234 0.08 -5.16 -19.50
C PRO A 234 0.54 -4.32 -20.69
N ILE A 235 -0.29 -3.39 -21.20
CA ILE A 235 0.06 -2.47 -22.28
C ILE A 235 1.13 -1.48 -21.81
N SER A 236 0.95 -0.92 -20.61
CA SER A 236 1.90 0.01 -20.00
C SER A 236 3.28 -0.61 -19.89
N PHE A 237 3.38 -1.87 -19.46
CA PHE A 237 4.68 -2.57 -19.38
C PHE A 237 5.41 -2.68 -20.72
N VAL A 238 4.69 -2.83 -21.84
CA VAL A 238 5.32 -2.85 -23.19
C VAL A 238 5.98 -1.51 -23.49
N HIS A 239 5.30 -0.41 -23.20
CA HIS A 239 5.76 0.93 -23.55
C HIS A 239 6.73 1.55 -22.54
N THR A 240 6.59 1.27 -21.24
CA THR A 240 7.33 1.99 -20.17
C THR A 240 8.43 1.16 -19.51
N SER A 241 8.49 -0.16 -19.68
CA SER A 241 9.45 -1.02 -18.96
C SER A 241 10.94 -0.64 -19.16
N LYS A 242 11.27 -0.01 -20.29
CA LYS A 242 12.63 0.49 -20.59
C LYS A 242 12.83 1.98 -20.23
N SER A 243 11.79 2.70 -19.84
CA SER A 243 11.87 4.12 -19.51
C SER A 243 12.62 4.35 -18.21
N LYS A 244 13.64 5.21 -18.26
CA LYS A 244 14.38 5.66 -17.07
C LYS A 244 13.51 6.55 -16.18
N ILE A 245 12.64 7.36 -16.78
CA ILE A 245 11.74 8.27 -16.07
C ILE A 245 10.69 7.47 -15.28
N ASP A 246 10.06 6.48 -15.91
CA ASP A 246 9.08 5.59 -15.24
C ASP A 246 9.71 4.88 -14.04
N ARG A 247 10.93 4.36 -14.22
CA ARG A 247 11.69 3.73 -13.14
C ARG A 247 12.01 4.69 -12.00
N TYR A 248 12.38 5.93 -12.32
CA TYR A 248 12.68 6.96 -11.32
C TYR A 248 11.44 7.36 -10.53
N LEU A 249 10.31 7.61 -11.20
CA LEU A 249 9.03 7.90 -10.54
C LEU A 249 8.58 6.71 -9.67
N GLY A 250 8.74 5.48 -10.15
CA GLY A 250 8.44 4.27 -9.41
C GLY A 250 9.31 4.08 -8.16
N ASN A 251 10.57 4.55 -8.18
CA ASN A 251 11.43 4.52 -7.00
C ASN A 251 10.98 5.53 -5.93
N ILE A 252 10.66 6.76 -6.34
CA ILE A 252 10.24 7.85 -5.43
C ILE A 252 8.83 7.63 -4.86
N SER A 253 7.99 6.84 -5.55
CA SER A 253 6.62 6.55 -5.12
C SER A 253 6.53 5.99 -3.70
N TYR A 254 7.46 5.12 -3.29
CA TYR A 254 7.46 4.52 -1.96
C TYR A 254 7.85 5.52 -0.85
N PRO A 255 8.95 6.29 -0.98
CA PRO A 255 9.23 7.40 -0.08
C PRO A 255 8.06 8.39 0.07
N ILE A 256 7.44 8.82 -1.03
CA ILE A 256 6.24 9.69 -0.98
C ILE A 256 5.16 9.03 -0.11
N TYR A 257 4.82 7.78 -0.40
CA TYR A 257 3.76 7.06 0.29
C TYR A 257 4.00 6.95 1.80
N ILE A 258 5.24 6.60 2.20
CA ILE A 258 5.52 6.29 3.60
C ILE A 258 5.63 7.56 4.46
N THR A 259 6.14 8.65 3.89
CA THR A 259 6.36 9.90 4.64
C THR A 259 5.19 10.87 4.62
N GLN A 260 4.18 10.66 3.77
CA GLN A 260 3.09 11.63 3.61
C GLN A 260 2.40 12.00 4.94
N ALA A 261 2.18 11.04 5.85
CA ALA A 261 1.54 11.32 7.14
C ALA A 261 2.37 12.29 8.00
N LEU A 262 3.69 12.10 8.02
CA LEU A 262 4.63 12.97 8.72
C LEU A 262 4.63 14.36 8.10
N ILE A 263 4.78 14.45 6.78
CA ILE A 263 4.84 15.74 6.08
C ILE A 263 3.54 16.50 6.24
N ILE A 264 2.39 15.85 6.09
CA ILE A 264 1.07 16.46 6.36
C ILE A 264 0.98 16.93 7.81
N GLY A 265 1.46 16.14 8.78
CA GLY A 265 1.49 16.51 10.19
C GLY A 265 2.28 17.80 10.45
N ILE A 266 3.48 17.89 9.86
CA ILE A 266 4.36 19.07 9.97
C ILE A 266 3.74 20.28 9.28
N THR A 267 3.34 20.15 8.02
CA THR A 267 2.85 21.30 7.23
C THR A 267 1.47 21.76 7.69
N LYS A 268 0.68 20.91 8.35
CA LYS A 268 -0.61 21.31 8.93
C LYS A 268 -0.44 22.17 10.18
N ALA A 269 0.73 22.12 10.85
CA ALA A 269 0.99 22.94 12.02
C ALA A 269 0.80 24.43 11.71
N LYS A 270 0.12 25.16 12.60
CA LYS A 270 -0.19 26.59 12.37
C LYS A 270 1.06 27.42 12.15
N VAL A 271 2.12 27.13 12.91
CA VAL A 271 3.42 27.79 12.87
C VAL A 271 4.25 27.50 11.61
N PHE A 272 3.92 26.44 10.86
CA PHE A 272 4.68 26.08 9.67
C PHE A 272 4.38 27.07 8.51
N PRO A 273 5.39 27.64 7.83
CA PRO A 273 5.18 28.58 6.74
C PRO A 273 4.52 27.91 5.53
N LYS A 274 3.50 28.56 4.95
CA LYS A 274 2.71 28.02 3.82
C LYS A 274 2.66 29.03 2.67
N PRO A 275 3.80 29.38 2.05
CA PRO A 275 3.89 30.45 1.06
C PRO A 275 2.98 30.24 -0.15
N PHE A 276 2.65 28.98 -0.47
CA PHE A 276 1.78 28.62 -1.59
C PHE A 276 0.45 27.98 -1.13
N GLY A 277 0.03 28.23 0.10
CA GLY A 277 -1.08 27.53 0.74
C GLY A 277 -0.72 26.11 1.19
N PHE A 278 -1.62 25.47 1.94
CA PHE A 278 -1.36 24.17 2.57
C PHE A 278 -1.08 23.06 1.55
N GLY A 279 -1.92 22.93 0.52
CA GLY A 279 -1.82 21.84 -0.46
C GLY A 279 -0.51 21.85 -1.24
N LEU A 280 -0.20 22.95 -1.94
CA LEU A 280 1.00 23.04 -2.77
C LEU A 280 2.29 22.99 -1.94
N THR A 281 2.32 23.67 -0.78
CA THR A 281 3.48 23.61 0.13
C THR A 281 3.74 22.17 0.60
N THR A 282 2.69 21.44 0.97
CA THR A 282 2.81 20.02 1.38
C THR A 282 3.32 19.15 0.25
N LEU A 283 2.80 19.32 -0.97
CA LEU A 283 3.24 18.56 -2.14
C LEU A 283 4.71 18.81 -2.47
N ILE A 284 5.15 20.07 -2.47
CA ILE A 284 6.54 20.44 -2.75
C ILE A 284 7.47 19.80 -1.72
N ILE A 285 7.17 19.94 -0.43
CA ILE A 285 8.00 19.36 0.64
C ILE A 285 8.01 17.83 0.56
N LEU A 286 6.88 17.21 0.25
CA LEU A 286 6.77 15.77 0.09
C LEU A 286 7.66 15.26 -1.06
N ILE A 287 7.63 15.92 -2.21
CA ILE A 287 8.47 15.57 -3.37
C ILE A 287 9.95 15.77 -3.03
N ILE A 288 10.33 16.91 -2.43
CA ILE A 288 11.72 17.18 -2.03
C ILE A 288 12.21 16.11 -1.04
N THR A 289 11.41 15.80 -0.02
CA THR A 289 11.74 14.77 0.98
C THR A 289 11.89 13.41 0.34
N ALA A 290 11.00 13.04 -0.59
CA ALA A 290 11.06 11.77 -1.27
C ALA A 290 12.29 11.62 -2.19
N ILE A 291 12.67 12.69 -2.91
CA ILE A 291 13.90 12.74 -3.70
C ILE A 291 15.14 12.61 -2.80
N PHE A 292 15.14 13.33 -1.68
CA PHE A 292 16.22 13.24 -0.69
C PHE A 292 16.37 11.80 -0.16
N LEU A 293 15.27 11.18 0.28
CA LEU A 293 15.28 9.80 0.78
C LEU A 293 15.70 8.78 -0.29
N GLU A 294 15.28 8.96 -1.54
CA GLU A 294 15.69 8.11 -2.65
C GLU A 294 17.21 8.16 -2.86
N TYR A 295 17.78 9.36 -2.90
CA TYR A 295 19.19 9.56 -3.22
C TYR A 295 20.12 9.16 -2.06
N PHE A 296 19.75 9.52 -0.83
CA PHE A 296 20.60 9.35 0.35
C PHE A 296 20.39 8.06 1.12
N PHE A 297 19.24 7.39 0.97
CA PHE A 297 18.94 6.15 1.70
C PHE A 297 18.68 4.98 0.76
N GLU A 298 17.64 5.06 -0.07
CA GLU A 298 17.20 3.92 -0.90
C GLU A 298 18.29 3.45 -1.87
N LYS A 299 19.07 4.36 -2.45
CA LYS A 299 20.19 3.97 -3.33
C LYS A 299 21.19 3.06 -2.61
N TYR A 300 21.59 3.38 -1.37
CA TYR A 300 22.53 2.58 -0.59
C TYR A 300 21.91 1.27 -0.11
N ILE A 301 20.67 1.33 0.38
CA ILE A 301 19.89 0.14 0.77
C ILE A 301 19.75 -0.81 -0.42
N SER A 302 19.55 -0.28 -1.64
CA SER A 302 19.41 -1.08 -2.85
C SER A 302 20.70 -1.86 -3.20
N ILE A 303 21.88 -1.26 -2.97
CA ILE A 303 23.18 -1.91 -3.16
C ILE A 303 23.36 -3.00 -2.12
N TYR A 304 23.11 -2.69 -0.85
CA TYR A 304 23.18 -3.66 0.24
C TYR A 304 22.24 -4.85 0.00
N ARG A 305 20.98 -4.57 -0.35
CA ARG A 305 19.96 -5.56 -0.69
C ARG A 305 20.43 -6.49 -1.81
N ARG A 306 21.03 -5.96 -2.89
CA ARG A 306 21.57 -6.80 -3.98
C ARG A 306 22.69 -7.71 -3.47
N LYS A 307 23.60 -7.21 -2.63
CA LYS A 307 24.69 -8.02 -2.05
C LYS A 307 24.17 -9.15 -1.18
N VAL A 308 23.18 -8.89 -0.31
CA VAL A 308 22.59 -9.91 0.58
C VAL A 308 21.82 -10.95 -0.22
N THR A 309 20.98 -10.50 -1.17
CA THR A 309 20.14 -11.40 -1.98
C THR A 309 20.98 -12.33 -2.87
N ASN A 310 22.19 -11.93 -3.28
CA ASN A 310 23.08 -12.77 -4.09
C ASN A 310 23.93 -13.76 -3.26
N LYS A 311 23.94 -13.62 -1.93
CA LYS A 311 24.71 -14.50 -1.02
C LYS A 311 23.90 -15.63 -0.42
N ILE A 312 22.57 -15.51 -0.44
CA ILE A 312 21.59 -16.50 0.03
C ILE A 312 21.23 -17.39 -1.16
#